data_AF-D9PJ45-F1
#
_entry.id   AF-D9PJ45-F1
#
_cell.length_a   1.000
_cell.length_b   1.000
_cell.length_c   1.000
_cell.angle_alpha   90.00
_cell.angle_beta   90.00
_cell.angle_gamma   90.00
#
_symmetry.space_group_name_H-M   'P 1'
#
loop_
_entity.id
_entity.type
_entity.pdbx_description
1 polymer ?
#
loop_
_entity_poly.entity_id
_entity_poly.type
_entity_poly.pdbx_seq_one_letter_code
_entity_poly.pdbx_strand_id
1 'polypeptide(L)'
;MNSYIIRTDIDPSKEFHAKHLLASGDIPSNGLRGELIPAGLGRAEDFKNKDFTNKIALIERGEISYAKKVEEAAKAGAIAVLIYNNTPGGFSGKLAEQLRNTPALAISQEKGIYLRNLISAGPVQITLSTHSIGPYYAMSGTSMACPHVAGLAALLKSKYPHETPASIRARIMASTDPFPETETPYIGTGTI
;
A
#
# COMPACT_ATOMS: atom_id res chain seq x y z
N MET A 1 -2.01 1.21 13.97
CA MET A 1 -2.23 1.46 12.52
C MET A 1 -3.64 0.98 12.17
N ASN A 2 -4.25 1.41 11.06
CA ASN A 2 -5.59 0.99 10.66
C ASN A 2 -5.50 -0.11 9.59
N SER A 3 -6.32 -1.16 9.70
CA SER A 3 -6.63 -2.01 8.56
C SER A 3 -7.78 -1.41 7.77
N TYR A 4 -7.71 -1.51 6.45
CA TYR A 4 -8.73 -1.00 5.55
C TYR A 4 -9.50 -2.17 4.98
N ILE A 5 -10.81 -2.17 5.18
CA ILE A 5 -11.70 -3.25 4.79
C ILE A 5 -12.69 -2.71 3.77
N ILE A 6 -12.85 -3.46 2.68
CA ILE A 6 -13.83 -3.22 1.63
C ILE A 6 -14.90 -4.30 1.73
N ARG A 7 -16.17 -3.90 1.77
CA ARG A 7 -17.33 -4.79 1.66
C ARG A 7 -18.17 -4.36 0.46
N THR A 8 -18.72 -5.32 -0.27
CA THR A 8 -19.69 -5.05 -1.35
C THR A 8 -21.11 -5.20 -0.81
N ASP A 9 -22.08 -4.60 -1.48
CA ASP A 9 -23.51 -4.86 -1.22
C ASP A 9 -23.97 -6.23 -1.75
N ILE A 10 -23.29 -6.77 -2.77
CA ILE A 10 -23.58 -8.09 -3.34
C ILE A 10 -23.29 -9.23 -2.36
N ASP A 11 -22.18 -9.15 -1.64
CA ASP A 11 -21.82 -10.12 -0.59
C ASP A 11 -21.23 -9.38 0.62
N PRO A 12 -22.08 -8.88 1.53
CA PRO A 12 -21.64 -8.10 2.68
C PRO A 12 -20.81 -8.91 3.68
N SER A 13 -20.89 -10.24 3.64
CA SER A 13 -20.13 -11.14 4.52
C SER A 13 -18.67 -11.26 4.11
N LYS A 14 -18.37 -10.96 2.83
CA LYS A 14 -17.04 -11.09 2.27
C LYS A 14 -16.26 -9.79 2.40
N GLU A 15 -15.16 -9.88 3.13
CA GLU A 15 -14.28 -8.74 3.42
C GLU A 15 -13.01 -8.79 2.58
N PHE A 16 -12.67 -7.67 1.94
CA PHE A 16 -11.39 -7.51 1.26
C PHE A 16 -10.49 -6.58 2.04
N HIS A 17 -9.34 -7.11 2.46
CA HIS A 17 -8.29 -6.29 3.05
C HIS A 17 -7.59 -5.48 1.96
N ALA A 18 -7.43 -4.19 2.21
CA ALA A 18 -6.71 -3.24 1.37
C ALA A 18 -5.59 -2.56 2.18
N LYS A 19 -4.63 -1.98 1.46
CA LYS A 19 -3.54 -1.20 2.06
C LYS A 19 -3.72 0.26 1.70
N HIS A 20 -3.51 1.17 2.64
CA HIS A 20 -3.55 2.60 2.34
C HIS A 20 -2.33 3.03 1.53
N LEU A 21 -2.55 3.85 0.51
CA LEU A 21 -1.46 4.53 -0.17
C LEU A 21 -1.06 5.76 0.65
N LEU A 22 0.18 5.74 1.15
CA LEU A 22 0.70 6.81 1.98
C LEU A 22 0.61 8.16 1.25
N ALA A 23 0.37 9.24 1.99
CA ALA A 23 0.16 10.59 1.48
C ALA A 23 -1.16 10.80 0.69
N SER A 24 -2.07 9.82 0.66
CA SER A 24 -3.47 10.01 0.27
C SER A 24 -4.35 10.45 1.45
N GLY A 25 -5.61 10.78 1.18
CA GLY A 25 -6.57 11.15 2.21
C GLY A 25 -6.96 10.01 3.15
N ASP A 26 -7.53 10.37 4.29
CA ASP A 26 -7.99 9.40 5.28
C ASP A 26 -9.45 9.00 5.02
N ILE A 27 -9.75 7.72 5.25
CA ILE A 27 -11.14 7.27 5.25
C ILE A 27 -11.77 7.69 6.58
N PRO A 28 -12.93 8.37 6.57
CA PRO A 28 -13.65 8.75 7.78
C PRO A 28 -13.89 7.56 8.72
N SER A 29 -13.97 7.83 10.03
CA SER A 29 -14.16 6.80 11.06
C SER A 29 -15.49 6.06 10.94
N ASN A 30 -16.53 6.71 10.40
CA ASN A 30 -17.82 6.11 10.07
C ASN A 30 -17.82 5.36 8.72
N GLY A 31 -16.67 5.27 8.05
CA GLY A 31 -16.53 4.67 6.74
C GLY A 31 -16.96 5.58 5.59
N LEU A 32 -16.78 5.09 4.38
CA LEU A 32 -17.13 5.77 3.14
C LEU A 32 -17.83 4.79 2.22
N ARG A 33 -19.04 5.12 1.77
CA ARG A 33 -19.83 4.28 0.87
C ARG A 33 -20.08 4.99 -0.44
N GLY A 34 -19.95 4.28 -1.55
CA GLY A 34 -20.20 4.82 -2.89
C GLY A 34 -20.29 3.72 -3.94
N GLU A 35 -20.81 4.09 -5.10
CA GLU A 35 -20.85 3.23 -6.28
C GLU A 35 -19.44 3.04 -6.83
N LEU A 36 -19.08 1.81 -7.18
CA LEU A 36 -17.77 1.49 -7.72
C LEU A 36 -17.79 1.56 -9.25
N ILE A 37 -17.07 2.54 -9.81
CA ILE A 37 -17.01 2.77 -11.26
C ILE A 37 -15.62 2.44 -11.81
N PRO A 38 -15.51 1.67 -12.90
CA PRO A 38 -14.22 1.34 -13.50
C PRO A 38 -13.67 2.54 -14.26
N ALA A 39 -12.40 2.85 -13.99
CA ALA A 39 -11.67 4.00 -14.53
C ALA A 39 -10.37 3.57 -15.21
N GLY A 40 -10.34 2.41 -15.87
CA GLY A 40 -9.24 1.97 -16.73
C GLY A 40 -7.88 2.06 -16.02
N LEU A 41 -6.93 2.77 -16.65
CA LEU A 41 -5.61 3.04 -16.09
C LEU A 41 -5.55 4.37 -15.33
N GLY A 42 -6.68 5.03 -15.10
CA GLY A 42 -6.77 6.30 -14.38
C GLY A 42 -6.21 7.48 -15.16
N ARG A 43 -6.16 7.39 -16.50
CA ARG A 43 -5.81 8.53 -17.36
C ARG A 43 -6.99 9.50 -17.40
N ALA A 44 -6.75 10.77 -17.71
CA ALA A 44 -7.82 11.78 -17.81
C ALA A 44 -8.97 11.37 -18.75
N GLU A 45 -8.66 10.61 -19.80
CA GLU A 45 -9.62 10.04 -20.75
C GLU A 45 -10.52 8.95 -20.16
N ASP A 46 -10.06 8.19 -19.16
CA ASP A 46 -10.85 7.12 -18.52
C ASP A 46 -12.03 7.65 -17.70
N PHE A 47 -11.97 8.94 -17.34
CA PHE A 47 -13.01 9.68 -16.61
C PHE A 47 -13.95 10.47 -17.52
N LYS A 48 -13.64 10.60 -18.82
CA LYS A 48 -14.53 11.30 -19.75
C LYS A 48 -15.83 10.52 -19.91
N ASN A 49 -16.95 11.24 -19.99
CA ASN A 49 -18.29 10.70 -20.18
C ASN A 49 -18.79 9.77 -19.04
N LYS A 50 -18.20 9.87 -17.85
CA LYS A 50 -18.64 9.15 -16.65
C LYS A 50 -18.81 10.15 -15.51
N ASP A 51 -19.87 9.99 -14.73
CA ASP A 51 -20.06 10.74 -13.50
C ASP A 51 -19.40 9.99 -12.34
N PHE A 52 -18.45 10.64 -11.66
CA PHE A 52 -17.81 10.12 -10.45
C PHE A 52 -18.23 10.87 -9.18
N THR A 53 -19.19 11.80 -9.27
CA THR A 53 -19.69 12.56 -8.12
C THR A 53 -20.23 11.61 -7.05
N ASN A 54 -19.62 11.62 -5.86
CA ASN A 54 -19.93 10.70 -4.76
C ASN A 54 -19.71 9.21 -5.08
N LYS A 55 -18.83 8.90 -6.05
CA LYS A 55 -18.49 7.54 -6.46
C LYS A 55 -17.04 7.20 -6.16
N ILE A 56 -16.72 5.91 -6.21
CA ILE A 56 -15.39 5.36 -5.95
C ILE A 56 -14.82 4.85 -7.26
N ALA A 57 -13.60 5.28 -7.59
CA ALA A 57 -12.94 4.87 -8.83
C ALA A 57 -12.15 3.56 -8.64
N LEU A 58 -12.39 2.56 -9.49
CA LEU A 58 -11.57 1.36 -9.59
C LEU A 58 -10.57 1.50 -10.75
N ILE A 59 -9.28 1.55 -10.43
CA ILE A 59 -8.20 1.85 -11.36
C ILE A 59 -7.18 0.70 -11.37
N GLU A 60 -6.74 0.31 -12.56
CA GLU A 60 -5.63 -0.64 -12.72
C GLU A 60 -4.28 0.07 -12.58
N ARG A 61 -3.34 -0.58 -11.89
CA ARG A 61 -1.96 -0.12 -11.80
C ARG A 61 -1.28 -0.20 -13.17
N GLY A 62 -0.55 0.84 -13.55
CA GLY A 62 0.24 0.86 -14.78
C GLY A 62 0.42 2.27 -15.33
N GLU A 63 1.41 2.42 -16.21
CA GLU A 63 1.75 3.60 -17.05
C GLU A 63 1.97 4.94 -16.35
N ILE A 64 0.97 5.45 -15.64
CA ILE A 64 1.02 6.73 -14.93
C ILE A 64 1.24 6.52 -13.41
N SER A 65 1.74 7.56 -12.75
CA SER A 65 2.00 7.51 -11.31
C SER A 65 0.72 7.37 -10.48
N TYR A 66 0.82 6.82 -9.26
CA TYR A 66 -0.32 6.73 -8.34
C TYR A 66 -0.90 8.10 -8.01
N ALA A 67 -0.04 9.11 -7.82
CA ALA A 67 -0.48 10.47 -7.56
C ALA A 67 -1.34 10.99 -8.72
N LYS A 68 -0.92 10.75 -9.97
CA LYS A 68 -1.67 11.19 -11.14
C LYS A 68 -3.03 10.50 -11.26
N LYS A 69 -3.09 9.18 -11.01
CA LYS A 69 -4.36 8.43 -10.98
C LYS A 69 -5.34 9.02 -9.96
N VAL A 70 -4.85 9.33 -8.76
CA VAL A 70 -5.68 9.88 -7.67
C VAL A 70 -6.11 11.31 -7.98
N GLU A 71 -5.22 12.13 -8.54
CA GLU A 71 -5.50 13.51 -8.95
C GLU A 71 -6.61 13.57 -10.02
N GLU A 72 -6.53 12.74 -11.06
CA GLU A 72 -7.54 12.71 -12.13
C GLU A 72 -8.89 12.19 -11.62
N ALA A 73 -8.90 11.18 -10.74
CA ALA A 73 -10.12 10.72 -10.09
C ALA A 73 -10.75 11.80 -9.20
N ALA A 74 -9.94 12.53 -8.45
CA ALA A 74 -10.39 13.63 -7.60
C ALA A 74 -11.02 14.76 -8.44
N LYS A 75 -10.40 15.13 -9.56
CA LYS A 75 -10.95 16.11 -10.51
C LYS A 75 -12.30 15.68 -11.10
N ALA A 76 -12.48 14.38 -11.30
CA ALA A 76 -13.76 13.81 -11.77
C ALA A 76 -14.84 13.77 -10.67
N GLY A 77 -14.52 14.10 -9.42
CA GLY A 77 -15.45 14.11 -8.29
C GLY A 77 -15.48 12.82 -7.47
N ALA A 78 -14.55 11.89 -7.71
CA ALA A 78 -14.47 10.64 -6.96
C ALA A 78 -14.14 10.91 -5.49
N ILE A 79 -14.90 10.26 -4.60
CA ILE A 79 -14.74 10.40 -3.15
C ILE A 79 -13.68 9.45 -2.58
N ALA A 80 -13.29 8.41 -3.33
CA ALA A 80 -12.16 7.54 -3.02
C ALA A 80 -11.65 6.81 -4.26
N VAL A 81 -10.46 6.23 -4.16
CA VAL A 81 -9.81 5.48 -5.24
C VAL A 81 -9.35 4.10 -4.75
N LEU A 82 -9.67 3.06 -5.51
CA LEU A 82 -9.11 1.72 -5.38
C LEU A 82 -8.16 1.46 -6.56
N ILE A 83 -6.88 1.24 -6.27
CA ILE A 83 -5.89 0.86 -7.27
C ILE A 83 -5.60 -0.64 -7.09
N TYR A 84 -5.87 -1.45 -8.11
CA TYR A 84 -5.53 -2.88 -8.10
C TYR A 84 -4.25 -3.15 -8.87
N ASN A 85 -3.48 -4.14 -8.40
CA ASN A 85 -2.22 -4.52 -9.02
C ASN A 85 -2.44 -5.10 -10.43
N ASN A 86 -1.49 -4.89 -11.35
CA ASN A 86 -1.48 -5.49 -12.69
C ASN A 86 -0.67 -6.79 -12.76
N THR A 87 -0.07 -7.21 -11.65
CA THR A 87 0.59 -8.51 -11.48
C THR A 87 0.00 -9.23 -10.26
N PRO A 88 0.12 -10.57 -10.17
CA PRO A 88 -0.37 -11.32 -9.01
C PRO A 88 0.16 -10.78 -7.68
N GLY A 89 -0.66 -10.89 -6.63
CA GLY A 89 -0.32 -10.38 -5.30
C GLY A 89 -0.68 -8.90 -5.05
N GLY A 90 -0.51 -8.49 -3.79
CA GLY A 90 -0.77 -7.13 -3.33
C GLY A 90 0.44 -6.21 -3.47
N PHE A 91 0.21 -4.91 -3.34
CA PHE A 91 1.28 -3.91 -3.36
C PHE A 91 1.05 -2.85 -2.29
N SER A 92 2.11 -2.13 -1.95
CA SER A 92 2.08 -0.94 -1.11
C SER A 92 2.72 0.21 -1.88
N GLY A 93 2.36 1.44 -1.57
CA GLY A 93 2.91 2.61 -2.24
C GLY A 93 2.71 3.89 -1.46
N LYS A 94 3.49 4.90 -1.84
CA LYS A 94 3.36 6.28 -1.39
C LYS A 94 3.09 7.15 -2.62
N LEU A 95 2.17 8.10 -2.48
CA LEU A 95 1.94 9.12 -3.49
C LEU A 95 3.14 10.09 -3.48
N ALA A 96 3.62 10.47 -4.67
CA ALA A 96 4.70 11.43 -4.81
C ALA A 96 4.34 12.81 -4.23
N GLU A 97 3.05 13.15 -4.28
CA GLU A 97 2.48 14.39 -3.75
C GLU A 97 1.44 14.09 -2.67
N GLN A 98 1.24 15.03 -1.74
CA GLN A 98 0.20 14.91 -0.71
C GLN A 98 -1.18 15.25 -1.27
N LEU A 99 -1.99 14.24 -1.49
CA LEU A 99 -3.38 14.35 -1.94
C LEU A 99 -4.32 14.00 -0.78
N ARG A 100 -4.35 14.87 0.23
CA ARG A 100 -5.02 14.62 1.53
C ARG A 100 -6.55 14.54 1.47
N ASN A 101 -7.17 14.93 0.36
CA ASN A 101 -8.63 15.01 0.27
C ASN A 101 -9.27 13.76 -0.35
N THR A 102 -8.49 12.92 -1.03
CA THR A 102 -9.01 11.74 -1.73
C THR A 102 -8.30 10.50 -1.21
N PRO A 103 -8.98 9.67 -0.41
CA PRO A 103 -8.43 8.42 0.08
C PRO A 103 -8.12 7.46 -1.06
N ALA A 104 -6.95 6.84 -1.02
CA ALA A 104 -6.53 5.87 -2.02
C ALA A 104 -6.07 4.57 -1.37
N LEU A 105 -6.65 3.45 -1.81
CA LEU A 105 -6.32 2.12 -1.32
C LEU A 105 -5.73 1.25 -2.43
N ALA A 106 -4.75 0.43 -2.06
CA ALA A 106 -4.13 -0.60 -2.89
C ALA A 106 -4.73 -1.98 -2.59
N ILE A 107 -5.12 -2.71 -3.63
CA ILE A 107 -5.60 -4.09 -3.56
C ILE A 107 -4.82 -5.01 -4.51
N SER A 108 -4.88 -6.33 -4.28
CA SER A 108 -4.25 -7.30 -5.19
C SER A 108 -4.97 -7.38 -6.53
N GLN A 109 -4.27 -7.93 -7.53
CA GLN A 109 -4.85 -8.17 -8.85
C GLN A 109 -6.13 -9.00 -8.78
N GLU A 110 -6.10 -10.13 -8.04
CA GLU A 110 -7.25 -11.03 -7.89
C GLU A 110 -8.49 -10.29 -7.35
N LYS A 111 -8.31 -9.42 -6.36
CA LYS A 111 -9.40 -8.61 -5.78
C LYS A 111 -9.93 -7.58 -6.77
N GLY A 112 -9.04 -6.93 -7.52
CA GLY A 112 -9.42 -6.00 -8.58
C GLY A 112 -10.24 -6.66 -9.68
N ILE A 113 -9.78 -7.81 -10.18
CA ILE A 113 -10.50 -8.61 -11.18
C ILE A 113 -11.85 -9.06 -10.64
N TYR A 114 -11.91 -9.52 -9.39
CA TYR A 114 -13.18 -9.88 -8.76
C TYR A 114 -14.18 -8.71 -8.75
N LEU A 115 -13.75 -7.52 -8.31
CA LEU A 115 -14.62 -6.33 -8.32
C LEU A 115 -15.03 -5.93 -9.74
N ARG A 116 -14.13 -6.01 -10.72
CA ARG A 116 -14.47 -5.76 -12.13
C ARG A 116 -15.55 -6.71 -12.65
N ASN A 117 -15.45 -8.00 -12.33
CA ASN A 117 -16.44 -8.99 -12.76
C ASN A 117 -17.81 -8.72 -12.13
N LEU A 118 -17.86 -8.29 -10.86
CA LEU A 118 -19.10 -7.87 -10.23
C LEU A 118 -19.72 -6.66 -10.95
N ILE A 119 -18.93 -5.63 -11.26
CA ILE A 119 -19.39 -4.44 -12.00
C ILE A 119 -19.95 -4.81 -13.37
N SER A 120 -19.32 -5.78 -14.06
CA SER A 120 -19.82 -6.27 -15.36
C SER A 120 -21.17 -6.98 -15.26
N ALA A 121 -21.54 -7.49 -14.08
CA ALA A 121 -22.85 -8.08 -13.83
C ALA A 121 -23.92 -7.05 -13.42
N GLY A 122 -23.53 -5.85 -13.01
CA GLY A 122 -24.43 -4.76 -12.63
C GLY A 122 -23.75 -3.72 -11.73
N PRO A 123 -24.47 -2.64 -11.35
CA PRO A 123 -23.96 -1.64 -10.41
C PRO A 123 -23.60 -2.27 -9.06
N VAL A 124 -22.47 -1.87 -8.49
CA VAL A 124 -21.96 -2.38 -7.20
C VAL A 124 -21.72 -1.23 -6.25
N GLN A 125 -22.33 -1.28 -5.06
CA GLN A 125 -22.00 -0.37 -3.98
C GLN A 125 -20.91 -1.00 -3.11
N ILE A 126 -19.90 -0.21 -2.74
CA ILE A 126 -18.91 -0.66 -1.77
C ILE A 126 -18.87 0.26 -0.55
N THR A 127 -18.58 -0.34 0.60
CA THR A 127 -18.28 0.37 1.84
C THR A 127 -16.81 0.17 2.17
N LEU A 128 -16.07 1.27 2.26
CA LEU A 128 -14.71 1.33 2.78
C LEU A 128 -14.78 1.65 4.27
N SER A 129 -14.07 0.87 5.09
CA SER A 129 -14.03 1.08 6.54
C SER A 129 -12.61 0.95 7.06
N THR A 130 -12.32 1.67 8.15
CA THR A 130 -11.09 1.52 8.91
C THR A 130 -11.39 0.72 10.16
N HIS A 131 -10.51 -0.23 10.48
CA HIS A 131 -10.55 -0.96 11.73
C HIS A 131 -9.22 -0.78 12.44
N SER A 132 -9.26 -0.38 13.70
CA SER A 132 -8.05 -0.27 14.52
C SER A 132 -7.54 -1.68 14.82
N ILE A 133 -6.35 -2.02 14.32
CA ILE A 133 -5.76 -3.35 14.53
C ILE A 133 -4.96 -3.46 15.84
N GLY A 134 -5.26 -2.59 16.80
CA GLY A 134 -4.54 -2.55 18.08
C GLY A 134 -3.13 -1.95 17.98
N PRO A 135 -2.32 -2.06 19.05
CA PRO A 135 -1.02 -1.39 19.13
C PRO A 135 0.08 -2.05 18.28
N TYR A 136 -0.11 -3.30 17.84
CA TYR A 136 0.88 -4.06 17.08
C TYR A 136 0.36 -4.38 15.67
N TYR A 137 1.23 -4.30 14.67
CA TYR A 137 0.88 -4.67 13.30
C TYR A 137 2.13 -5.03 12.50
N ALA A 138 1.95 -5.90 11.50
CA ALA A 138 3.03 -6.30 10.60
C ALA A 138 3.32 -5.19 9.57
N MET A 139 4.61 -4.89 9.37
CA MET A 139 5.11 -3.96 8.36
C MET A 139 6.26 -4.59 7.58
N SER A 140 6.50 -4.08 6.37
CA SER A 140 7.61 -4.50 5.50
C SER A 140 8.37 -3.28 4.99
N GLY A 141 9.70 -3.35 5.00
CA GLY A 141 10.57 -2.33 4.41
C GLY A 141 11.94 -2.27 5.08
N THR A 142 12.89 -1.58 4.46
CA THR A 142 14.23 -1.35 5.04
C THR A 142 14.17 -0.56 6.35
N SER A 143 13.13 0.26 6.54
CA SER A 143 12.84 0.92 7.82
C SER A 143 12.57 -0.07 8.96
N MET A 144 12.09 -1.29 8.68
CA MET A 144 11.92 -2.35 9.69
C MET A 144 13.20 -3.17 9.89
N ALA A 145 14.04 -3.29 8.86
CA ALA A 145 15.35 -3.94 8.97
C ALA A 145 16.36 -3.07 9.77
N CYS A 146 16.38 -1.76 9.54
CA CYS A 146 17.27 -0.80 10.20
C CYS A 146 17.30 -0.92 11.74
N PRO A 147 16.16 -0.95 12.47
CA PRO A 147 16.18 -1.06 13.93
C PRO A 147 16.76 -2.39 14.43
N HIS A 148 16.69 -3.48 13.64
CA HIS A 148 17.34 -4.75 14.02
C HIS A 148 18.87 -4.59 14.03
N VAL A 149 19.43 -3.99 12.97
CA VAL A 149 20.88 -3.73 12.87
C VAL A 149 21.33 -2.72 13.92
N ALA A 150 20.55 -1.65 14.14
CA ALA A 150 20.85 -0.65 15.16
C ALA A 150 20.83 -1.25 16.58
N GLY A 151 19.87 -2.13 16.87
CA GLY A 151 19.80 -2.88 18.13
C GLY A 151 21.02 -3.77 18.34
N LEU A 152 21.42 -4.54 17.31
CA LEU A 152 22.64 -5.36 17.36
C LEU A 152 23.90 -4.51 17.60
N ALA A 153 24.04 -3.39 16.90
CA ALA A 153 25.16 -2.47 17.09
C ALA A 153 25.20 -1.89 18.52
N ALA A 154 24.04 -1.55 19.09
CA ALA A 154 23.93 -1.09 20.48
C ALA A 154 24.33 -2.18 21.48
N LEU A 155 23.90 -3.43 21.27
CA LEU A 155 24.32 -4.57 22.09
C LEU A 155 25.83 -4.81 22.03
N LEU A 156 26.42 -4.76 20.84
CA LEU A 156 27.88 -4.87 20.67
C LEU A 156 28.62 -3.71 21.35
N LYS A 157 28.12 -2.47 21.25
CA LYS A 157 28.70 -1.31 21.95
C LYS A 157 28.59 -1.46 23.47
N SER A 158 27.50 -2.02 23.98
CA SER A 158 27.33 -2.30 25.41
C SER A 158 28.32 -3.37 25.91
N LYS A 159 28.56 -4.42 25.13
CA LYS A 159 29.52 -5.48 25.46
C LYS A 159 30.97 -5.05 25.28
N TYR A 160 31.25 -4.21 24.28
CA TYR A 160 32.58 -3.73 23.90
C TYR A 160 32.63 -2.19 23.96
N PRO A 161 32.59 -1.58 25.15
CA PRO A 161 32.38 -0.14 25.31
C PRO A 161 33.50 0.73 24.73
N HIS A 162 34.71 0.19 24.61
CA HIS A 162 35.87 0.91 24.06
C HIS A 162 36.01 0.80 22.54
N GLU A 163 35.23 -0.07 21.89
CA GLU A 163 35.32 -0.21 20.44
C GLU A 163 34.78 1.01 19.69
N THR A 164 35.44 1.34 18.59
CA THR A 164 34.98 2.39 17.69
C THR A 164 33.76 1.91 16.90
N PRO A 165 32.91 2.83 16.40
CA PRO A 165 31.80 2.46 15.51
C PRO A 165 32.26 1.65 14.28
N ALA A 166 33.46 1.92 13.75
CA ALA A 166 34.02 1.18 12.64
C ALA A 166 34.35 -0.28 13.00
N SER A 167 34.92 -0.51 14.19
CA SER A 167 35.19 -1.87 14.70
C SER A 167 33.89 -2.66 14.87
N ILE A 168 32.85 -2.04 15.46
CA ILE A 168 31.54 -2.67 15.63
C ILE A 168 30.90 -3.01 14.29
N ARG A 169 30.95 -2.10 13.32
CA ARG A 169 30.46 -2.37 11.95
C ARG A 169 31.20 -3.55 11.33
N ALA A 170 32.53 -3.60 11.43
CA ALA A 170 33.34 -4.68 10.87
C ALA A 170 32.97 -6.04 11.49
N ARG A 171 32.70 -6.09 12.80
CA ARG A 171 32.23 -7.32 13.47
C ARG A 171 30.89 -7.80 12.93
N ILE A 172 29.92 -6.90 12.76
CA ILE A 172 28.60 -7.26 12.21
C ILE A 172 28.75 -7.82 10.79
N MET A 173 29.51 -7.14 9.94
CA MET A 173 29.74 -7.59 8.55
C MET A 173 30.45 -8.94 8.46
N ALA A 174 31.36 -9.22 9.40
CA ALA A 174 32.08 -10.50 9.43
C ALA A 174 31.25 -11.66 9.99
N SER A 175 30.11 -11.40 10.63
CA SER A 175 29.26 -12.42 11.25
C SER A 175 27.94 -12.66 10.52
N THR A 176 27.72 -12.04 9.35
CA THR A 176 26.52 -12.27 8.56
C THR A 176 26.53 -13.65 7.90
N ASP A 177 25.35 -14.26 7.81
CA ASP A 177 25.14 -15.45 7.00
C ASP A 177 25.05 -15.06 5.52
N PRO A 178 26.00 -15.49 4.66
CA PRO A 178 26.00 -15.11 3.26
C PRO A 178 24.91 -15.85 2.50
N PHE A 179 24.28 -15.17 1.54
CA PHE A 179 23.40 -15.83 0.57
C PHE A 179 24.24 -16.57 -0.49
N PRO A 180 23.71 -17.66 -1.06
CA PRO A 180 24.42 -18.47 -2.05
C PRO A 180 24.77 -17.70 -3.35
N GLU A 181 24.10 -16.57 -3.61
CA GLU A 181 24.48 -15.64 -4.67
C GLU A 181 25.47 -14.60 -4.11
N THR A 182 26.73 -14.71 -4.53
CA THR A 182 27.85 -13.83 -4.17
C THR A 182 27.50 -12.35 -4.29
N GLU A 183 27.76 -11.57 -3.24
CA GLU A 183 27.75 -10.09 -3.13
C GLU A 183 27.14 -9.36 -4.34
N THR A 184 25.81 -9.38 -4.43
CA THR A 184 25.12 -8.46 -5.34
C THR A 184 24.98 -7.09 -4.66
N PRO A 185 24.88 -5.98 -5.42
CA PRO A 185 24.73 -4.63 -4.84
C PRO A 185 23.43 -4.45 -4.01
N TYR A 186 22.60 -5.48 -3.91
CA TYR A 186 21.28 -5.44 -3.30
C TYR A 186 21.26 -5.89 -1.82
N ILE A 187 22.23 -6.71 -1.36
CA ILE A 187 22.13 -7.42 -0.07
C ILE A 187 23.35 -7.27 0.87
N GLY A 188 24.43 -6.62 0.44
CA GLY A 188 25.62 -6.46 1.28
C GLY A 188 26.30 -7.79 1.60
N THR A 189 26.77 -7.98 2.83
CA THR A 189 27.52 -9.18 3.26
C THR A 189 26.64 -10.38 3.62
N GLY A 190 25.32 -10.19 3.76
CA GLY A 190 24.38 -11.25 4.11
C GLY A 190 23.34 -10.84 5.16
N THR A 191 22.65 -11.82 5.74
CA THR A 191 21.72 -11.63 6.87
C THR A 191 22.46 -11.57 8.20
N ILE A 192 22.01 -10.69 9.10
CA ILE A 192 22.44 -10.66 10.51
C ILE A 192 21.65 -11.63 11.39
#